data_AF-A0A436WCD6-F1
#
_entry.id   AF-A0A436WCD6-F1
#
_cell.length_a   1.000
_cell.length_b   1.000
_cell.length_c   1.000
_cell.angle_alpha   90.00
_cell.angle_beta   90.00
_cell.angle_gamma   90.00
#
_symmetry.space_group_name_H-M   'P 1'
#
loop_
_entity.id
_entity.type
_entity.pdbx_description
1 polymer ?
#
loop_
_entity_poly.entity_id
_entity_poly.type
_entity_poly.pdbx_seq_one_letter_code
_entity_poly.pdbx_strand_id
1 'polypeptide(L)'
;MKTYYAEEQKRHDPKAFLSSGAQQPNPEKPERIERLLAGAKAAGSAIERPRNHGLRPVAAVHTPEYLDFLEHIFERWQRIEGASAEVIPNIHPIARGGSYPASAVGQAGYHMADTACPISAETWNSSLWSAWSAVEAAEA
;
A
#
# COMPACT_ATOMS: atom_id res chain seq x y z
N MET A 1 -7.06 -24.69 10.74
CA MET A 1 -6.72 -23.74 9.66
C MET A 1 -5.65 -22.80 10.21
N LYS A 2 -4.77 -22.28 9.34
CA LYS A 2 -3.75 -21.28 9.71
C LYS A 2 -4.16 -19.91 9.18
N THR A 3 -3.79 -18.86 9.90
CA THR A 3 -3.95 -17.47 9.48
C THR A 3 -2.61 -16.80 9.58
N TYR A 4 -2.13 -16.21 8.49
CA TYR A 4 -0.85 -15.52 8.44
C TYR A 4 -1.02 -14.02 8.63
N TYR A 5 -0.28 -13.45 9.57
CA TYR A 5 -0.37 -12.03 9.90
C TYR A 5 0.95 -11.48 10.46
N ALA A 6 1.26 -10.24 10.10
CA ALA A 6 2.41 -9.49 10.60
C ALA A 6 1.98 -8.10 11.10
N GLU A 7 2.43 -7.69 12.29
CA GLU A 7 2.06 -6.41 12.93
C GLU A 7 2.39 -5.18 12.09
N GLU A 8 3.38 -5.27 11.20
CA GLU A 8 3.75 -4.23 10.26
C GLU A 8 2.61 -3.83 9.33
N GLN A 9 1.64 -4.71 9.06
CA GLN A 9 0.47 -4.39 8.25
C GLN A 9 -0.40 -3.29 8.88
N LYS A 10 -0.39 -3.15 10.21
CA LYS A 10 -1.17 -2.13 10.93
C LYS A 10 -0.55 -0.73 10.87
N ARG A 11 0.70 -0.59 10.41
CA ARG A 11 1.40 0.70 10.42
C ARG A 11 0.91 1.65 9.34
N HIS A 12 0.43 1.11 8.22
CA HIS A 12 -0.26 1.88 7.20
C HIS A 12 -1.62 2.34 7.72
N ASP A 13 -1.69 3.62 8.09
CA ASP A 13 -2.92 4.28 8.56
C ASP A 13 -3.05 5.71 7.99
N PRO A 14 -3.16 5.87 6.65
CA PRO A 14 -3.48 7.16 6.06
C PRO A 14 -4.84 7.64 6.56
N LYS A 15 -4.93 8.92 6.91
CA LYS A 15 -6.09 9.45 7.66
C LYS A 15 -7.26 9.82 6.78
N ALA A 16 -6.98 10.20 5.53
CA ALA A 16 -7.99 10.69 4.63
C ALA A 16 -7.92 9.99 3.27
N PHE A 17 -9.06 9.90 2.61
CA PHE A 17 -9.16 9.52 1.20
C PHE A 17 -10.16 10.45 0.52
N LEU A 18 -10.11 10.52 -0.81
CA LEU A 18 -11.06 11.31 -1.56
C LEU A 18 -12.18 10.41 -2.09
N SER A 19 -13.42 10.75 -1.76
CA SER A 19 -14.63 10.07 -2.22
C SER A 19 -15.54 11.08 -2.91
N SER A 20 -15.86 10.86 -4.18
CA SER A 20 -16.74 11.74 -4.97
C SER A 20 -16.35 13.23 -4.90
N GLY A 21 -15.05 13.52 -4.88
CA GLY A 21 -14.51 14.88 -4.80
C GLY A 21 -14.45 15.50 -3.39
N ALA A 22 -14.91 14.79 -2.35
CA ALA A 22 -14.85 15.25 -0.96
C ALA A 22 -13.83 14.44 -0.16
N GLN A 23 -13.07 15.12 0.70
CA GLN A 23 -12.19 14.46 1.66
C GLN A 23 -13.02 13.77 2.74
N GLN A 24 -12.74 12.50 2.97
CA GLN A 24 -13.43 11.66 3.95
C GLN A 24 -12.40 10.89 4.79
N PRO A 25 -12.75 10.43 6.02
CA PRO A 25 -11.88 9.57 6.80
C PRO A 25 -11.63 8.25 6.07
N ASN A 26 -10.38 7.79 6.02
CA ASN A 26 -10.05 6.53 5.35
C ASN A 26 -10.81 5.35 5.98
N PRO A 27 -11.57 4.54 5.21
CA PRO A 27 -12.28 3.38 5.73
C PRO A 27 -11.34 2.19 6.02
N GLU A 28 -10.20 2.09 5.33
CA GLU A 28 -9.21 1.04 5.50
C GLU A 28 -8.30 1.34 6.70
N LYS A 29 -8.82 1.08 7.90
CA LYS A 29 -8.13 1.35 9.18
C LYS A 29 -7.45 0.11 9.77
N PRO A 30 -6.39 0.27 10.58
CA PRO A 30 -5.75 -0.83 11.31
C PRO A 30 -6.72 -1.67 12.16
N GLU A 31 -7.80 -1.07 12.67
CA GLU A 31 -8.79 -1.79 13.47
C GLU A 31 -9.51 -2.92 12.71
N ARG A 32 -9.56 -2.86 11.37
CA ARG A 32 -10.09 -3.97 10.57
C ARG A 32 -9.29 -5.26 10.79
N ILE A 33 -7.97 -5.15 10.93
CA ILE A 33 -7.09 -6.28 11.22
C ILE A 33 -7.45 -6.90 12.58
N GLU A 34 -7.71 -6.07 13.60
CA GLU A 34 -8.05 -6.55 14.94
C GLU A 34 -9.34 -7.36 14.94
N ARG A 35 -10.35 -6.88 14.21
CA ARG A 35 -11.63 -7.59 14.04
C ARG A 35 -11.45 -8.91 13.29
N LEU A 36 -10.65 -8.93 12.23
CA LEU A 36 -10.35 -10.15 11.46
C LEU A 36 -9.57 -11.17 12.29
N LEU A 37 -8.57 -10.73 13.06
CA LEU A 37 -7.81 -11.60 13.97
C LEU A 37 -8.69 -12.17 15.08
N ALA A 38 -9.61 -11.38 15.65
CA ALA A 38 -10.58 -11.87 16.61
C ALA A 38 -11.49 -12.95 15.99
N GLY A 39 -11.98 -12.73 14.77
CA GLY A 39 -12.78 -13.71 14.03
C GLY A 39 -12.01 -15.00 13.73
N ALA A 40 -10.76 -14.88 13.27
CA ALA A 40 -9.89 -16.03 13.00
C ALA A 40 -9.63 -16.87 14.27
N LYS A 41 -9.37 -16.22 15.41
CA LYS A 41 -9.21 -16.89 16.71
C LYS A 41 -10.50 -17.59 17.14
N ALA A 42 -11.65 -16.91 17.02
CA ALA A 42 -12.95 -17.49 17.35
C ALA A 42 -13.29 -18.71 16.48
N ALA A 43 -12.80 -18.74 15.23
CA ALA A 43 -12.90 -19.89 14.32
C ALA A 43 -11.86 -21.00 14.59
N GLY A 44 -11.04 -20.88 15.64
CA GLY A 44 -10.02 -21.87 16.00
C GLY A 44 -8.78 -21.85 15.11
N SER A 45 -8.51 -20.75 14.40
CA SER A 45 -7.33 -20.61 13.56
C SER A 45 -6.07 -20.31 14.39
N ALA A 46 -4.95 -20.96 14.04
CA ALA A 46 -3.64 -20.59 14.56
C ALA A 46 -3.13 -19.36 13.81
N ILE A 47 -2.82 -18.29 14.55
CA ILE A 47 -2.23 -17.08 13.96
C ILE A 47 -0.70 -17.27 13.91
N GLU A 48 -0.14 -17.34 12.72
CA GLU A 48 1.28 -17.50 12.46
C GLU A 48 1.83 -16.23 11.79
N ARG A 49 3.09 -15.91 12.08
CA ARG A 49 3.78 -14.83 11.37
C ARG A 49 4.31 -15.36 10.04
N PRO A 50 4.07 -14.67 8.90
CA PRO A 50 4.70 -15.07 7.65
C PRO A 50 6.21 -14.84 7.68
N ARG A 51 6.96 -15.59 6.87
CA ARG A 51 8.37 -15.31 6.64
C ARG A 51 8.52 -14.04 5.79
N ASN A 52 9.69 -13.43 5.85
CA ASN A 52 10.07 -12.43 4.85
C ASN A 52 10.43 -13.16 3.55
N HIS A 53 9.64 -12.97 2.50
CA HIS A 53 9.83 -13.63 1.20
C HIS A 53 10.66 -12.79 0.21
N GLY A 54 11.20 -11.66 0.67
CA GLY A 54 11.92 -10.70 -0.17
C GLY A 54 11.03 -10.13 -1.27
N LEU A 55 11.66 -9.49 -2.25
CA LEU A 55 10.94 -8.83 -3.34
C LEU A 55 10.56 -9.77 -4.49
N ARG A 56 11.21 -10.93 -4.59
CA ARG A 56 11.03 -11.88 -5.70
C ARG A 56 9.56 -12.22 -6.00
N PRO A 57 8.71 -12.63 -5.05
CA PRO A 57 7.31 -12.97 -5.36
C PRO A 57 6.49 -11.76 -5.80
N VAL A 58 6.77 -10.56 -5.27
CA VAL A 58 6.07 -9.32 -5.64
C VAL A 58 6.50 -8.86 -7.04
N ALA A 59 7.80 -8.90 -7.33
CA ALA A 59 8.39 -8.56 -8.62
C ALA A 59 8.06 -9.57 -9.74
N ALA A 60 7.51 -10.73 -9.41
CA ALA A 60 6.98 -11.66 -10.41
C ALA A 60 5.65 -11.18 -11.03
N VAL A 61 4.96 -10.24 -10.39
CA VAL A 61 3.64 -9.72 -10.83
C VAL A 61 3.70 -8.24 -11.19
N HIS A 62 4.46 -7.45 -10.43
CA HIS A 62 4.53 -6.00 -10.60
C HIS A 62 5.76 -5.57 -11.39
N THR A 63 5.62 -4.50 -12.18
CA THR A 63 6.76 -3.98 -12.96
C THR A 63 7.82 -3.36 -12.04
N PRO A 64 9.10 -3.41 -12.44
CA PRO A 64 10.17 -2.76 -11.69
C PRO A 64 9.91 -1.27 -11.45
N GLU A 65 9.34 -0.55 -12.43
CA GLU A 65 9.08 0.88 -12.32
C GLU A 65 8.00 1.20 -11.27
N TYR A 66 7.01 0.34 -11.10
CA TYR A 66 5.98 0.51 -10.07
C TYR A 66 6.54 0.25 -8.67
N LEU A 67 7.39 -0.78 -8.53
CA LEU A 67 8.01 -1.10 -7.24
C LEU A 67 8.99 -0.01 -6.81
N ASP A 68 9.83 0.47 -7.72
CA ASP A 68 10.72 1.61 -7.47
C ASP A 68 9.95 2.87 -7.07
N PHE A 69 8.84 3.15 -7.76
CA PHE A 69 7.95 4.24 -7.40
C PHE A 69 7.40 4.06 -5.98
N LEU A 70 6.79 2.92 -5.67
CA LEU A 70 6.07 2.72 -4.41
C LEU A 70 7.01 2.78 -3.20
N GLU A 71 8.23 2.27 -3.36
CA GLU A 71 9.27 2.30 -2.32
C GLU A 71 9.75 3.72 -2.01
N HIS A 72 9.91 4.58 -3.03
CA HIS A 72 10.60 5.87 -2.87
C HIS A 72 9.69 7.11 -2.95
N ILE A 73 8.43 6.97 -3.37
CA ILE A 73 7.59 8.13 -3.66
C ILE A 73 7.31 9.00 -2.43
N PHE A 74 7.09 8.40 -1.26
CA PHE A 74 6.78 9.17 -0.06
C PHE A 74 7.90 10.15 0.27
N GLU A 75 9.15 9.70 0.30
CA GLU A 75 10.30 10.56 0.58
C GLU A 75 10.44 11.67 -0.48
N ARG A 76 10.26 11.33 -1.76
CA ARG A 76 10.32 12.31 -2.86
C ARG A 76 9.19 13.33 -2.77
N TRP A 77 8.01 12.93 -2.31
CA TRP A 77 6.85 13.79 -2.14
C TRP A 77 7.05 14.81 -1.02
N GLN A 78 7.64 14.40 0.11
CA GLN A 78 7.91 15.31 1.24
C GLN A 78 8.89 16.45 0.90
N ARG A 79 9.62 16.35 -0.22
CA ARG A 79 10.53 17.42 -0.70
C ARG A 79 9.78 18.54 -1.42
N ILE A 80 8.49 18.38 -1.71
CA ILE A 80 7.67 19.39 -2.39
C ILE A 80 7.12 20.36 -1.34
N GLU A 81 7.49 21.64 -1.44
CA GLU A 81 6.96 22.68 -0.56
C GLU A 81 5.42 22.80 -0.72
N GLY A 82 4.70 22.77 0.41
CA GLY A 82 3.25 22.88 0.44
C GLY A 82 2.48 21.61 0.01
N ALA A 83 3.16 20.48 -0.20
CA ALA A 83 2.50 19.22 -0.50
C ALA A 83 1.69 18.66 0.68
N SER A 84 0.71 17.81 0.36
CA SER A 84 -0.05 17.06 1.36
C SER A 84 0.84 16.10 2.14
N ALA A 85 0.45 15.81 3.39
CA ALA A 85 1.17 14.86 4.26
C ALA A 85 1.29 13.46 3.63
N GLU A 86 0.24 13.01 2.96
CA GLU A 86 0.18 11.75 2.20
C GLU A 86 0.31 12.04 0.70
N VAL A 87 0.89 11.11 -0.05
CA VAL A 87 0.94 11.19 -1.51
C VAL A 87 -0.47 10.98 -2.05
N ILE A 88 -1.02 11.98 -2.73
CA ILE A 88 -2.33 11.92 -3.38
C ILE A 88 -2.18 12.56 -4.77
N PRO A 89 -2.50 11.84 -5.86
CA PRO A 89 -2.34 12.38 -7.20
C PRO A 89 -3.40 13.46 -7.46
N ASN A 90 -3.02 14.49 -8.21
CA ASN A 90 -3.93 15.53 -8.71
C ASN A 90 -3.96 15.61 -10.25
N ILE A 91 -3.17 14.78 -10.92
CA ILE A 91 -3.06 14.69 -12.38
C ILE A 91 -3.09 13.21 -12.73
N HIS A 92 -3.84 12.83 -13.77
CA HIS A 92 -3.89 11.45 -14.25
C HIS A 92 -3.64 11.41 -15.76
N PRO A 93 -2.74 10.55 -16.25
CA PRO A 93 -2.48 10.46 -17.68
C PRO A 93 -3.65 9.79 -18.39
N ILE A 94 -4.16 10.42 -19.46
CA ILE A 94 -5.16 9.81 -20.36
C ILE A 94 -4.56 8.59 -21.06
N ALA A 95 -3.27 8.64 -21.42
CA ALA A 95 -2.53 7.56 -22.03
C ALA A 95 -1.09 7.50 -21.49
N ARG A 96 -0.51 6.29 -21.47
CA ARG A 96 0.86 6.02 -20.99
C ARG A 96 1.89 5.83 -22.11
N GLY A 97 1.60 6.37 -23.30
CA GLY A 97 2.47 6.24 -24.49
C GLY A 97 3.60 7.28 -24.58
N GLY A 98 3.63 8.26 -23.66
CA GLY A 98 4.69 9.26 -23.59
C GLY A 98 5.91 8.81 -22.79
N SER A 99 6.87 9.72 -22.61
CA SER A 99 8.01 9.48 -21.71
C SER A 99 7.56 9.30 -20.26
N TYR A 100 8.24 8.41 -19.53
CA TYR A 100 7.99 8.25 -18.10
C TYR A 100 8.25 9.57 -17.33
N PRO A 101 7.35 10.02 -16.44
CA PRO A 101 7.52 11.30 -15.75
C PRO A 101 8.74 11.30 -14.82
N ALA A 102 9.47 12.41 -14.80
CA ALA A 102 10.60 12.60 -13.88
C ALA A 102 10.17 13.13 -12.50
N SER A 103 9.10 13.93 -12.44
CA SER A 103 8.63 14.55 -11.20
C SER A 103 7.85 13.58 -10.32
N ALA A 104 7.90 13.77 -9.00
CA ALA A 104 7.12 12.95 -8.06
C ALA A 104 5.60 13.09 -8.30
N VAL A 105 5.12 14.30 -8.60
CA VAL A 105 3.71 14.56 -8.97
C VAL A 105 3.31 13.80 -10.22
N GLY A 106 4.13 13.84 -11.27
CA GLY A 106 3.86 13.12 -12.51
C GLY A 106 3.86 11.61 -12.32
N GLN A 107 4.77 11.08 -11.50
CA GLN A 107 4.82 9.66 -11.19
C GLN A 107 3.68 9.20 -10.29
N ALA A 108 3.26 10.02 -9.30
CA ALA A 108 2.07 9.76 -8.51
C ALA A 108 0.85 9.64 -9.43
N GLY A 109 0.67 10.60 -10.34
CA GLY A 109 -0.38 10.52 -11.35
C GLY A 109 -0.27 9.31 -12.28
N TYR A 110 0.95 8.93 -12.66
CA TYR A 110 1.20 7.78 -13.50
C TYR A 110 0.86 6.46 -12.79
N HIS A 111 1.24 6.27 -11.53
CA HIS A 111 1.11 4.96 -10.87
C HIS A 111 -0.15 4.82 -10.02
N MET A 112 -0.71 5.91 -9.51
CA MET A 112 -1.91 5.90 -8.67
C MET A 112 -3.15 6.07 -9.55
N ALA A 113 -3.96 5.00 -9.62
CA ALA A 113 -5.13 4.96 -10.51
C ALA A 113 -6.26 5.90 -10.09
N ASP A 114 -6.33 6.23 -8.79
CA ASP A 114 -7.33 7.10 -8.20
C ASP A 114 -6.76 7.83 -6.97
N THR A 115 -7.63 8.59 -6.31
CA THR A 115 -7.34 9.36 -5.09
C THR A 115 -7.77 8.65 -3.81
N ALA A 116 -8.14 7.37 -3.89
CA ALA A 116 -8.56 6.53 -2.77
C ALA A 116 -7.43 5.62 -2.25
N CYS A 117 -6.22 5.72 -2.81
CA CYS A 117 -5.04 4.94 -2.44
C CYS A 117 -3.89 5.80 -1.88
N PRO A 118 -4.11 6.65 -0.86
CA PRO A 118 -3.08 7.54 -0.31
C PRO A 118 -1.85 6.76 0.16
N ILE A 119 -0.66 7.27 -0.16
CA ILE A 119 0.61 6.65 0.26
C ILE A 119 1.22 7.45 1.41
N SER A 120 1.38 6.80 2.56
CA SER A 120 2.14 7.28 3.72
C SER A 120 3.53 6.63 3.82
N ALA A 121 4.36 7.10 4.76
CA ALA A 121 5.70 6.56 5.05
C ALA A 121 5.72 5.05 5.30
N GLU A 122 4.64 4.50 5.86
CA GLU A 122 4.56 3.09 6.26
C GLU A 122 4.02 2.18 5.15
N THR A 123 3.50 2.76 4.05
CA THR A 123 2.77 2.02 3.01
C THR A 123 3.61 0.91 2.39
N TRP A 124 4.83 1.23 1.95
CA TRP A 124 5.71 0.25 1.31
C TRP A 124 5.92 -1.00 2.18
N ASN A 125 6.37 -0.79 3.41
CA ASN A 125 6.68 -1.88 4.33
C ASN A 125 5.41 -2.65 4.74
N SER A 126 4.30 -1.97 5.04
CA SER A 126 3.03 -2.62 5.34
C SER A 126 2.50 -3.46 4.16
N SER A 127 2.62 -2.95 2.94
CA SER A 127 2.23 -3.67 1.72
C SER A 127 3.08 -4.92 1.48
N LEU A 128 4.39 -4.87 1.72
CA LEU A 128 5.26 -6.06 1.63
C LEU A 128 4.86 -7.14 2.64
N TRP A 129 4.64 -6.76 3.90
CA TRP A 129 4.21 -7.72 4.93
C TRP A 129 2.81 -8.29 4.69
N SER A 130 1.94 -7.52 4.03
CA SER A 130 0.65 -8.02 3.54
C SER A 130 0.85 -9.05 2.42
N ALA A 131 1.65 -8.72 1.41
CA ALA A 131 1.97 -9.63 0.31
C ALA A 131 2.64 -10.93 0.79
N TRP A 132 3.57 -10.84 1.73
CA TRP A 132 4.22 -12.01 2.33
C TRP A 132 3.27 -12.91 3.12
N SER A 133 2.20 -12.35 3.68
CA SER A 133 1.14 -13.17 4.31
C SER A 133 0.40 -14.01 3.27
N ALA A 134 0.14 -13.45 2.08
CA ALA A 134 -0.48 -14.17 0.97
C ALA A 134 0.46 -15.25 0.40
N VAL A 135 1.75 -14.95 0.25
CA VAL A 135 2.75 -15.93 -0.22
C VAL A 135 2.87 -17.09 0.77
N GLU A 136 3.00 -16.81 2.07
CA GLU A 136 3.09 -17.87 3.08
C GLU A 136 1.85 -18.76 3.07
N ALA A 137 0.66 -18.18 2.94
CA ALA A 137 -0.59 -18.95 2.85
C ALA A 137 -0.66 -19.84 1.59
N ALA A 138 -0.06 -19.41 0.47
CA ALA A 138 -0.03 -20.18 -0.76
C ALA A 138 0.97 -21.34 -0.75
N GLU A 139 2.02 -21.25 0.08
CA GLU A 139 3.05 -22.29 0.23
C GLU A 139 2.75 -23.33 1.33
N ALA A 140 1.83 -23.02 2.24
CA ALA A 140 1.50 -23.83 3.43
C ALA A 140 0.48 -24.94 3.15
#